data_AF-A0A1Q7EEU4-F1
#
_entry.id   AF-A0A1Q7EEU4-F1
#
_cell.length_a   1.000
_cell.length_b   1.000
_cell.length_c   1.000
_cell.angle_alpha   90.00
_cell.angle_beta   90.00
_cell.angle_gamma   90.00
#
_symmetry.space_group_name_H-M   'P 1'
#
loop_
_entity.id
_entity.type
_entity.pdbx_description
1 polymer ?
#
loop_
_entity_poly.entity_id
_entity_poly.type
_entity_poly.pdbx_seq_one_letter_code
_entity_poly.pdbx_strand_id
1 'polypeptide(L)'
;MRLHGALPTGTTATDLVLTLTELFRKHGVVDKFIEFTGDGLASLRVEERATVSNMTPEYGATASFFPVDRQTLRFLEQTGRGELVPLVERYAKAQGMFREEGTPTPAFDELIELDLATIESSLAGPKRPQDRVPLGKVWESFLGPKPTTGVTKPGTTGAPPAHRSRERGLRRHRCHHELHEHLEPFGDDRGGAPREERDRERPGR
;
A
#
# COMPACT_ATOMS: atom_id res chain seq x y z
N MET A 1 -9.31 -11.17 6.77
CA MET A 1 -8.52 -12.22 6.07
C MET A 1 -7.80 -13.08 7.09
N ARG A 2 -8.12 -14.37 7.22
CA ARG A 2 -7.47 -15.29 8.15
C ARG A 2 -6.40 -16.10 7.42
N LEU A 3 -5.16 -16.03 7.92
CA LEU A 3 -4.01 -16.74 7.38
C LEU A 3 -3.66 -17.93 8.27
N HIS A 4 -3.40 -19.07 7.65
CA HIS A 4 -2.94 -20.30 8.30
C HIS A 4 -1.70 -20.85 7.62
N GLY A 5 -1.01 -21.79 8.28
CA GLY A 5 0.20 -22.39 7.73
C GLY A 5 1.36 -21.40 7.63
N ALA A 6 2.31 -21.70 6.75
CA ALA A 6 3.46 -20.85 6.47
C ALA A 6 3.80 -20.93 4.98
N LEU A 7 4.42 -19.88 4.46
CA LEU A 7 4.89 -19.84 3.08
C LEU A 7 5.91 -20.96 2.81
N PRO A 8 5.73 -21.79 1.76
CA PRO A 8 6.68 -22.83 1.41
C PRO A 8 8.05 -22.28 1.05
N THR A 9 9.09 -23.07 1.27
CA THR A 9 10.45 -22.70 0.83
C THR A 9 10.48 -22.45 -0.68
N GLY A 10 11.10 -21.34 -1.09
CA GLY A 10 11.17 -20.91 -2.49
C GLY A 10 10.03 -19.98 -2.93
N THR A 11 9.02 -19.77 -2.08
CA THR A 11 8.01 -18.71 -2.29
C THR A 11 8.45 -17.40 -1.65
N THR A 12 7.94 -16.31 -2.19
CA THR A 12 8.28 -14.93 -1.79
C THR A 12 7.04 -14.16 -1.35
N ALA A 13 7.23 -13.02 -0.68
CA ALA A 13 6.16 -12.08 -0.39
C ALA A 13 5.42 -11.61 -1.66
N THR A 14 6.13 -11.54 -2.79
CA THR A 14 5.56 -11.21 -4.09
C THR A 14 4.54 -12.27 -4.53
N ASP A 15 4.85 -13.56 -4.35
CA ASP A 15 3.93 -14.65 -4.71
C ASP A 15 2.65 -14.61 -3.87
N LEU A 16 2.81 -14.32 -2.57
CA LEU A 16 1.69 -14.12 -1.67
C LEU A 16 0.80 -12.96 -2.13
N VAL A 17 1.38 -11.79 -2.39
CA VAL A 17 0.59 -10.61 -2.75
C VAL A 17 -0.08 -10.74 -4.11
N LEU A 18 0.53 -11.43 -5.08
CA LEU A 18 -0.12 -11.73 -6.36
C LEU A 18 -1.32 -12.66 -6.17
N THR A 19 -1.19 -13.67 -5.33
CA THR A 19 -2.29 -14.59 -5.00
C THR A 19 -3.42 -13.87 -4.28
N LEU A 20 -3.09 -13.00 -3.31
CA LEU A 20 -4.07 -12.17 -2.60
C LEU A 20 -4.75 -11.18 -3.54
N THR A 21 -4.02 -10.57 -4.47
CA THR A 21 -4.58 -9.63 -5.45
C THR A 21 -5.61 -10.31 -6.35
N GLU A 22 -5.29 -11.49 -6.88
CA GLU A 22 -6.23 -12.30 -7.65
C GLU A 22 -7.49 -12.63 -6.82
N LEU A 23 -7.29 -13.14 -5.60
CA LEU A 23 -8.35 -13.54 -4.69
C LEU A 23 -9.28 -12.36 -4.36
N PHE A 24 -8.73 -11.23 -3.94
CA PHE A 24 -9.49 -10.06 -3.51
C PHE A 24 -10.21 -9.37 -4.67
N ARG A 25 -9.62 -9.37 -5.87
CA ARG A 25 -10.30 -8.89 -7.08
C ARG A 25 -11.49 -9.76 -7.44
N LYS A 26 -11.37 -11.08 -7.32
CA LYS A 26 -12.47 -12.02 -7.55
C LYS A 26 -13.58 -11.86 -6.50
N HIS A 27 -13.20 -11.65 -5.24
CA HIS A 27 -14.14 -11.47 -4.13
C HIS A 27 -14.86 -10.12 -4.16
N GLY A 28 -14.18 -9.05 -4.55
CA GLY A 28 -14.74 -7.70 -4.58
C GLY A 28 -14.62 -6.99 -3.23
N VAL A 29 -13.42 -6.45 -2.97
CA VAL A 29 -13.08 -5.73 -1.72
C VAL A 29 -13.00 -4.21 -1.88
N VAL A 30 -13.60 -3.66 -2.92
CA VAL A 30 -13.55 -2.22 -3.21
C VAL A 30 -14.16 -1.43 -2.06
N ASP A 31 -13.47 -0.38 -1.61
CA ASP A 31 -13.88 0.50 -0.51
C ASP A 31 -14.05 -0.21 0.86
N LYS A 32 -13.41 -1.37 1.04
CA LYS A 32 -13.40 -2.12 2.31
C LYS A 32 -12.06 -2.02 3.02
N PHE A 33 -12.07 -2.18 4.34
CA PHE A 33 -10.88 -2.45 5.13
C PHE A 33 -10.58 -3.94 5.13
N ILE A 34 -9.32 -4.31 4.94
CA ILE A 34 -8.86 -5.68 5.07
C ILE A 34 -7.98 -5.77 6.30
N GLU A 35 -8.45 -6.47 7.32
CA GLU A 35 -7.64 -6.81 8.48
C GLU A 35 -7.16 -8.26 8.37
N PHE A 36 -5.86 -8.47 8.60
CA PHE A 36 -5.26 -9.79 8.63
C PHE A 36 -5.26 -10.37 10.05
N THR A 37 -5.58 -11.65 10.15
CA THR A 37 -5.66 -12.41 11.40
C THR A 37 -5.21 -13.85 11.19
N GLY A 38 -5.26 -14.68 12.23
CA GLY A 38 -4.90 -16.10 12.18
C GLY A 38 -3.41 -16.36 12.44
N ASP A 39 -3.09 -17.61 12.79
CA ASP A 39 -1.76 -17.99 13.28
C ASP A 39 -0.67 -17.86 12.22
N GLY A 40 -1.02 -17.97 10.93
CA GLY A 40 -0.09 -17.84 9.81
C GLY A 40 0.64 -16.49 9.77
N LEU A 41 0.07 -15.44 10.37
CA LEU A 41 0.73 -14.15 10.54
C LEU A 41 2.06 -14.24 11.29
N ALA A 42 2.22 -15.18 12.23
CA ALA A 42 3.46 -15.36 12.97
C ALA A 42 4.63 -15.77 12.07
N SER A 43 4.34 -16.41 10.93
CA SER A 43 5.34 -16.80 9.93
C SER A 43 5.80 -15.63 9.05
N LEU A 44 4.99 -14.57 8.92
CA LEU A 44 5.27 -13.43 8.04
C LEU A 44 6.03 -12.33 8.76
N ARG A 45 7.18 -11.92 8.22
CA ARG A 45 7.98 -10.79 8.70
C ARG A 45 7.32 -9.46 8.33
N VAL A 46 7.76 -8.38 8.98
CA VAL A 46 7.18 -7.04 8.75
C VAL A 46 7.40 -6.56 7.31
N GLU A 47 8.53 -6.90 6.71
CA GLU A 47 8.84 -6.55 5.32
C GLU A 47 7.85 -7.20 4.35
N GLU A 48 7.50 -8.46 4.58
CA GLU A 48 6.56 -9.22 3.76
C GLU A 48 5.13 -8.66 3.93
N ARG A 49 4.74 -8.32 5.15
CA ARG A 49 3.47 -7.63 5.45
C ARG A 49 3.39 -6.25 4.78
N ALA A 50 4.51 -5.52 4.74
CA ALA A 50 4.60 -4.23 4.08
C ALA A 50 4.44 -4.36 2.56
N THR A 51 5.01 -5.40 1.94
CA THR A 51 4.78 -5.72 0.51
C THR A 51 3.29 -5.95 0.23
N VAL A 52 2.61 -6.76 1.06
CA VAL A 52 1.17 -7.00 0.90
C VAL A 52 0.35 -5.72 1.07
N SER A 53 0.69 -4.91 2.07
CA SER A 53 -0.02 -3.66 2.37
C SER A 53 0.23 -2.59 1.32
N ASN A 54 1.41 -2.56 0.71
CA ASN A 54 1.73 -1.60 -0.35
C ASN A 54 0.86 -1.81 -1.60
N MET A 55 0.47 -3.06 -1.89
CA MET A 55 -0.38 -3.37 -3.05
C MET A 55 -1.89 -3.27 -2.77
N THR A 56 -2.30 -2.55 -1.72
CA THR A 56 -3.72 -2.36 -1.39
C THR A 56 -4.55 -1.76 -2.53
N PRO A 57 -4.08 -0.70 -3.23
CA PRO A 57 -4.80 -0.12 -4.35
C PRO A 57 -5.05 -1.11 -5.51
N GLU A 58 -4.18 -2.11 -5.68
CA GLU A 58 -4.22 -3.08 -6.77
C GLU A 58 -5.39 -4.05 -6.67
N TYR A 59 -5.97 -4.26 -5.49
CA TYR A 59 -7.24 -4.98 -5.30
C TYR A 59 -8.43 -4.08 -4.90
N GLY A 60 -8.18 -2.78 -4.74
CA GLY A 60 -9.22 -1.75 -4.57
C GLY A 60 -9.69 -1.51 -3.14
N ALA A 61 -9.06 -2.16 -2.15
CA ALA A 61 -9.38 -1.91 -0.75
C ALA A 61 -8.93 -0.51 -0.32
N THR A 62 -9.55 0.02 0.73
CA THR A 62 -9.17 1.31 1.31
C THR A 62 -7.86 1.23 2.08
N ALA A 63 -7.72 0.18 2.89
CA ALA A 63 -6.50 -0.10 3.65
C ALA A 63 -6.38 -1.59 3.95
N SER A 64 -5.14 -2.04 4.06
CA SER A 64 -4.77 -3.36 4.57
C SER A 64 -4.05 -3.19 5.89
N PHE A 65 -4.53 -3.88 6.92
CA PHE A 65 -4.08 -3.74 8.29
C PHE A 65 -3.53 -5.05 8.84
N PHE A 66 -2.30 -4.98 9.36
CA PHE A 66 -1.67 -6.06 10.11
C PHE A 66 -1.53 -5.61 11.58
N PRO A 67 -2.05 -6.40 12.54
CA PRO A 67 -1.97 -6.02 13.96
C PRO A 67 -0.53 -6.01 14.46
N VAL A 68 -0.29 -5.24 15.53
CA VAL A 68 1.01 -5.22 16.21
C VAL A 68 1.21 -6.56 16.90
N ASP A 69 2.32 -7.24 16.62
CA ASP A 69 2.67 -8.50 17.26
C ASP A 69 4.18 -8.61 17.51
N ARG A 70 4.64 -9.81 17.89
CA ARG A 70 6.06 -10.06 18.14
C ARG A 70 6.95 -9.82 16.91
N GLN A 71 6.45 -9.96 15.67
CA GLN A 71 7.24 -9.62 14.48
C GLN A 71 7.44 -8.10 14.40
N THR A 72 6.41 -7.31 14.74
CA THR A 72 6.53 -5.85 14.82
C THR A 72 7.59 -5.44 15.84
N LEU A 73 7.59 -6.05 17.03
CA LEU A 73 8.61 -5.76 18.06
C LEU A 73 10.03 -6.14 17.60
N ARG A 74 10.20 -7.35 17.04
CA ARG A 74 11.48 -7.78 16.47
C ARG A 74 11.99 -6.83 15.39
N PHE A 75 11.10 -6.35 14.52
CA PHE A 75 11.47 -5.39 13.49
C PHE A 75 11.97 -4.07 14.09
N LEU A 76 11.34 -3.55 15.15
CA LEU A 76 11.82 -2.36 15.85
C LEU A 76 13.22 -2.56 16.43
N GLU A 77 13.50 -3.72 17.05
CA GLU A 77 14.84 -4.06 17.54
C GLU A 77 15.88 -4.07 16.41
N GLN A 78 15.60 -4.78 15.32
CA GLN A 78 16.52 -4.95 14.20
C GLN A 78 16.85 -3.67 13.45
N THR A 79 15.99 -2.66 13.58
CA THR A 79 16.12 -1.37 12.90
C THR A 79 16.61 -0.25 13.83
N GLY A 80 17.17 -0.61 14.99
CA GLY A 80 17.78 0.34 15.91
C GLY A 80 16.80 1.15 16.75
N ARG A 81 15.57 0.64 16.95
CA ARG A 81 14.49 1.25 17.73
C ARG A 81 14.09 0.39 18.92
N GLY A 82 15.04 -0.42 19.41
CA GLY A 82 14.82 -1.41 20.48
C GLY A 82 14.41 -0.78 21.81
N GLU A 83 14.86 0.44 22.09
CA GLU A 83 14.49 1.21 23.28
C GLU A 83 12.98 1.55 23.33
N LEU A 84 12.30 1.56 22.17
CA LEU A 84 10.86 1.80 22.08
C LEU A 84 10.02 0.55 22.32
N VAL A 85 10.61 -0.66 22.23
CA VAL A 85 9.88 -1.93 22.32
C VAL A 85 9.06 -2.05 23.61
N PRO A 86 9.59 -1.74 24.82
CA PRO A 86 8.80 -1.84 26.05
C PRO A 86 7.61 -0.89 26.08
N LEU A 87 7.73 0.29 25.48
CA LEU A 87 6.65 1.27 25.38
C LEU A 87 5.57 0.78 24.41
N VAL A 88 5.98 0.36 23.21
CA VAL A 88 5.06 -0.11 22.15
C VAL A 88 4.30 -1.34 22.61
N GLU A 89 4.98 -2.33 23.19
CA GLU A 89 4.33 -3.56 23.67
C GLU A 89 3.31 -3.26 24.77
N ARG A 90 3.70 -2.51 25.81
CA ARG A 90 2.80 -2.16 26.91
C ARG A 90 1.58 -1.38 26.44
N TYR A 91 1.80 -0.39 25.57
CA TYR A 91 0.72 0.42 25.03
C TYR A 91 -0.24 -0.41 24.18
N ALA A 92 0.28 -1.19 23.22
CA ALA A 92 -0.55 -2.01 22.36
C ALA A 92 -1.35 -3.05 23.14
N LYS A 93 -0.76 -3.66 24.19
CA LYS A 93 -1.46 -4.60 25.08
C LYS A 93 -2.56 -3.91 25.90
N ALA A 94 -2.26 -2.76 26.49
CA ALA A 94 -3.24 -2.00 27.26
C ALA A 94 -4.45 -1.53 26.43
N GLN A 95 -4.25 -1.29 25.13
CA GLN A 95 -5.30 -0.90 24.18
C GLN A 95 -6.01 -2.10 23.52
N GLY A 96 -5.60 -3.34 23.81
CA GLY A 96 -6.15 -4.53 23.14
C GLY A 96 -5.80 -4.65 21.65
N MET A 97 -4.74 -3.95 21.20
CA MET A 97 -4.28 -3.95 19.81
C MET A 97 -3.10 -4.90 19.56
N PHE A 98 -2.56 -5.50 20.63
CA PHE A 98 -1.44 -6.44 20.53
C PHE A 98 -1.96 -7.86 20.27
N ARG A 99 -1.57 -8.42 19.14
CA ARG A 99 -1.96 -9.77 18.72
C ARG A 99 -0.94 -10.79 19.20
N GLU A 100 -1.43 -11.83 19.87
CA GLU A 100 -0.68 -13.03 20.26
C GLU A 100 -1.22 -14.26 19.52
N GLU A 101 -0.44 -15.34 19.52
CA GLU A 101 -0.89 -16.63 18.97
C GLU A 101 -2.12 -17.13 19.73
N GLY A 102 -3.13 -17.63 19.03
CA GLY A 102 -4.41 -18.01 19.65
C GLY A 102 -5.31 -16.85 20.09
N THR A 103 -4.97 -15.58 19.79
CA THR A 103 -5.88 -14.45 20.01
C THR A 103 -7.21 -14.70 19.28
N PRO A 104 -8.38 -14.50 19.94
CA PRO A 104 -9.67 -14.65 19.29
C PRO A 104 -9.76 -13.83 18.01
N THR A 105 -10.35 -14.41 16.97
CA THR A 105 -10.59 -13.68 15.72
C THR A 105 -11.59 -12.54 15.99
N PRO A 106 -11.27 -11.28 15.61
CA PRO A 106 -12.22 -10.19 15.67
C PRO A 106 -13.49 -10.48 14.86
N ALA A 107 -14.59 -9.79 15.19
CA ALA A 107 -15.80 -9.87 14.37
C ALA A 107 -15.61 -9.06 13.09
N PHE A 108 -15.62 -9.74 11.94
CA PHE A 108 -15.56 -9.12 10.61
C PHE A 108 -16.90 -9.28 9.90
N ASP A 109 -17.22 -8.36 9.00
CA ASP A 109 -18.40 -8.50 8.12
C ASP A 109 -18.31 -9.76 7.26
N GLU A 110 -17.10 -10.03 6.77
CA GLU A 110 -16.79 -11.19 5.95
C GLU A 110 -15.43 -11.78 6.35
N LEU A 111 -15.37 -13.11 6.43
CA LEU A 111 -14.14 -13.83 6.74
C LEU A 111 -13.73 -14.68 5.55
N ILE A 112 -12.56 -14.36 5.00
CA ILE A 112 -11.89 -15.12 3.93
C ILE A 112 -10.69 -15.82 4.56
N GLU A 113 -10.46 -17.09 4.22
CA GLU A 113 -9.35 -17.89 4.71
C GLU A 113 -8.35 -18.22 3.59
N LEU A 114 -7.06 -18.26 3.92
CA LEU A 114 -5.99 -18.71 3.03
C LEU A 114 -4.97 -19.51 3.81
N ASP A 115 -4.70 -20.72 3.31
CA ASP A 115 -3.56 -21.51 3.72
C ASP A 115 -2.32 -21.05 2.95
N LEU A 116 -1.36 -20.49 3.68
CA LEU A 116 -0.09 -20.01 3.12
C LEU A 116 0.72 -21.14 2.50
N ALA A 117 0.53 -22.40 2.92
CA ALA A 117 1.21 -23.55 2.33
C ALA A 117 0.79 -23.84 0.88
N THR A 118 -0.36 -23.29 0.44
CA THR A 118 -0.86 -23.43 -0.94
C THR A 118 -0.24 -22.42 -1.90
N ILE A 119 0.52 -21.44 -1.40
CA ILE A 119 1.19 -20.45 -2.23
C ILE A 119 2.31 -21.14 -3.01
N GLU A 120 2.39 -20.82 -4.29
CA GLU A 120 3.44 -21.27 -5.21
C GLU A 120 4.05 -20.06 -5.91
N SER A 121 5.31 -20.20 -6.33
CA SER A 121 6.01 -19.17 -7.10
C SER A 121 5.24 -18.84 -8.37
N SER A 122 5.07 -17.55 -8.65
CA SER A 122 4.21 -17.06 -9.73
C SER A 122 4.69 -15.74 -10.30
N LEU A 123 4.21 -15.40 -11.49
CA LEU A 123 4.37 -14.09 -12.12
C LEU A 123 2.99 -13.53 -12.48
N ALA A 124 2.89 -12.21 -12.53
CA ALA A 124 1.70 -11.53 -13.01
C ALA A 124 1.93 -10.92 -14.40
N GLY A 125 0.98 -11.09 -15.31
CA GLY A 125 1.02 -10.47 -16.62
C GLY A 125 0.38 -11.29 -17.74
N PRO A 126 0.56 -10.87 -19.01
CA PRO A 126 1.43 -9.77 -19.45
C PRO A 126 0.80 -8.37 -19.32
N LYS A 127 -0.48 -8.25 -18.92
CA LYS A 127 -1.21 -6.97 -19.01
C LYS A 127 -1.63 -6.37 -17.68
N ARG A 128 -2.07 -7.19 -16.73
CA ARG A 128 -2.66 -6.71 -15.48
C ARG A 128 -2.04 -7.44 -14.28
N PRO A 129 -1.86 -6.77 -13.13
CA PRO A 129 -1.29 -7.39 -11.93
C PRO A 129 -2.06 -8.61 -11.41
N GLN A 130 -3.36 -8.68 -11.66
CA GLN A 130 -4.21 -9.80 -11.26
C GLN A 130 -4.13 -11.01 -12.22
N ASP A 131 -3.46 -10.90 -13.36
CA ASP A 131 -3.30 -12.00 -14.31
C ASP A 131 -2.15 -12.92 -13.84
N ARG A 132 -2.36 -13.66 -12.73
CA ARG A 132 -1.36 -14.54 -12.12
C ARG A 132 -1.17 -15.82 -12.94
N VAL A 133 0.09 -16.22 -13.12
CA VAL A 133 0.51 -17.47 -13.78
C VAL A 133 1.53 -18.19 -12.89
N PRO A 134 1.31 -19.46 -12.53
CA PRO A 134 2.31 -20.28 -11.82
C PRO A 134 3.62 -20.34 -12.59
N LEU A 135 4.77 -20.28 -11.91
CA LEU A 135 6.09 -20.17 -12.54
C LEU A 135 6.35 -21.30 -13.56
N GLY A 136 5.93 -22.53 -13.24
CA GLY A 136 6.06 -23.69 -14.14
C GLY A 136 5.24 -23.60 -15.44
N LYS A 137 4.23 -22.73 -15.49
CA LYS A 137 3.33 -22.53 -16.64
C LYS A 137 3.58 -21.23 -17.40
N VAL A 138 4.57 -20.44 -16.97
CA VAL A 138 4.87 -19.14 -17.59
C VAL A 138 5.18 -19.30 -19.08
N TRP A 139 6.00 -20.29 -19.47
CA TRP A 139 6.32 -20.51 -20.89
C TRP A 139 5.09 -20.80 -21.74
N GLU A 140 4.22 -21.67 -21.26
CA GLU A 140 2.97 -22.03 -21.94
C GLU A 140 2.03 -20.83 -22.08
N SER A 141 2.00 -19.93 -21.10
CA SER A 141 1.17 -18.72 -21.14
C SER A 141 1.50 -17.79 -22.32
N PHE A 142 2.73 -17.84 -22.87
CA PHE A 142 3.13 -17.05 -24.04
C PHE A 142 2.72 -17.67 -25.39
N LEU A 143 2.38 -18.96 -25.41
CA LEU A 143 2.09 -19.73 -26.63
C LEU A 143 0.60 -19.65 -27.07
N GLY A 144 -0.30 -19.23 -26.19
CA GLY A 144 -1.73 -19.09 -26.47
C GLY A 144 -2.11 -17.82 -27.25
N PRO A 145 -3.38 -17.69 -27.71
CA PRO A 145 -3.89 -16.48 -28.34
C PRO A 145 -3.73 -15.29 -27.38
N LYS A 146 -2.85 -14.36 -27.73
CA LYS A 146 -2.61 -13.17 -26.91
C LYS A 146 -3.90 -12.36 -26.87
N PRO A 147 -4.42 -11.96 -25.69
CA PRO A 147 -5.52 -11.02 -25.64
C PRO A 147 -5.06 -9.78 -26.42
N THR A 148 -5.84 -9.31 -27.38
CA THR A 148 -5.47 -8.16 -28.23
C THR A 148 -5.17 -6.97 -27.34
N THR A 149 -3.91 -6.55 -27.29
CA THR A 149 -3.53 -5.24 -26.78
C THR A 149 -4.22 -4.21 -27.66
N GLY A 150 -4.90 -3.22 -27.08
CA GLY A 150 -5.32 -2.00 -27.79
C GLY A 150 -4.12 -1.14 -28.22
N VAL A 151 -2.97 -1.75 -28.47
CA VAL A 151 -1.80 -1.13 -29.07
C VAL A 151 -1.96 -1.34 -30.55
N THR A 152 -2.53 -0.35 -31.22
CA THR A 152 -2.45 -0.23 -32.69
C THR A 152 -0.99 -0.29 -33.09
N LYS A 153 -0.66 -1.16 -34.05
CA LYS A 153 0.67 -1.21 -34.70
C LYS A 153 1.06 0.21 -35.13
N PRO A 154 2.29 0.69 -34.85
CA PRO A 154 2.79 1.89 -35.52
C PRO A 154 2.94 1.55 -37.00
N GLY A 155 2.19 2.24 -37.87
CA GLY A 155 2.39 2.14 -39.32
C GLY A 155 1.21 1.60 -40.14
N THR A 156 -0.03 1.67 -39.68
CA THR A 156 -1.20 1.54 -40.59
C THR A 156 -2.09 2.77 -40.46
N THR A 157 -1.68 3.84 -41.14
CA THR A 157 -2.50 5.04 -41.32
C THR A 157 -3.65 4.70 -42.27
N GLY A 158 -4.77 4.24 -41.71
CA GLY A 158 -6.06 4.34 -42.39
C GLY A 158 -6.42 5.82 -42.47
N ALA A 159 -6.60 6.33 -43.70
CA ALA A 159 -6.99 7.72 -43.92
C ALA A 159 -8.28 8.04 -43.16
N PRO A 160 -8.35 9.15 -42.39
CA PRO A 160 -9.59 9.56 -41.76
C PRO A 160 -10.59 10.02 -42.84
N PRO A 161 -11.90 9.75 -42.68
CA PRO A 161 -12.90 10.22 -43.63
C PRO A 161 -12.98 11.75 -43.61
N ALA A 162 -13.13 12.34 -44.80
CA ALA A 162 -13.19 13.78 -45.02
C ALA A 162 -14.33 14.43 -44.24
N HIS A 163 -14.00 15.17 -43.18
CA HIS A 163 -14.96 15.96 -42.42
C HIS A 163 -15.19 17.30 -43.13
N ARG A 164 -16.43 17.54 -43.59
CA ARG A 164 -16.86 18.81 -44.20
C ARG A 164 -16.66 19.97 -43.23
N SER A 165 -16.04 21.02 -43.74
CA SER A 165 -15.83 22.31 -43.09
C SER A 165 -17.16 22.96 -42.73
N ARG A 166 -17.37 23.23 -41.43
CA ARG A 166 -18.27 24.29 -40.98
C ARG A 166 -17.44 25.29 -40.19
N GLU A 167 -17.27 26.46 -40.78
CA GLU A 167 -16.65 27.63 -40.18
C GLU A 167 -17.35 27.97 -38.85
N ARG A 168 -16.58 28.07 -37.77
CA ARG A 168 -17.00 28.77 -36.55
C ARG A 168 -15.79 29.43 -35.89
N GLY A 169 -15.98 30.71 -35.57
CA GLY A 169 -15.00 31.72 -35.21
C GLY A 169 -13.90 31.32 -34.22
N LEU A 170 -12.68 31.68 -34.60
CA LEU A 170 -11.46 31.56 -33.80
C LEU A 170 -11.45 32.64 -32.69
N ARG A 171 -11.84 32.29 -31.46
CA ARG A 171 -11.39 33.05 -30.28
C ARG A 171 -10.06 32.43 -29.82
N ARG A 172 -8.96 33.14 -30.10
CA ARG A 172 -7.62 32.79 -29.64
C ARG A 172 -7.54 33.02 -28.12
N HIS A 173 -7.59 31.96 -27.33
CA HIS A 173 -7.06 32.02 -25.97
C HIS A 173 -5.53 32.00 -26.06
N ARG A 174 -4.95 33.17 -25.83
CA ARG A 174 -3.52 33.41 -25.77
C ARG A 174 -3.07 33.03 -24.36
N CYS A 175 -2.33 31.92 -24.22
CA CYS A 175 -1.62 31.62 -22.97
C CYS A 175 -0.45 32.60 -22.88
N HIS A 176 -0.61 33.68 -22.11
CA HIS A 176 0.50 34.53 -21.73
C HIS A 176 1.26 33.87 -20.58
N HIS A 177 2.50 33.52 -20.88
CA HIS A 177 3.58 33.41 -19.91
C HIS A 177 4.02 34.84 -19.60
N GLU A 178 3.76 35.33 -18.39
CA GLU A 178 4.40 36.52 -17.85
C GLU A 178 4.44 36.43 -16.32
N LEU A 179 5.66 36.39 -15.83
CA LEU A 179 6.07 36.54 -14.44
C LEU A 179 5.65 37.93 -13.95
N HIS A 180 5.08 38.00 -12.75
CA HIS A 180 5.15 39.21 -11.94
C HIS A 180 5.28 38.86 -10.46
N GLU A 181 6.40 39.30 -9.90
CA GLU A 181 6.64 39.49 -8.47
C GLU A 181 5.58 40.42 -7.87
N HIS A 182 5.19 40.06 -6.64
CA HIS A 182 4.83 40.91 -5.50
C HIS A 182 3.58 40.40 -4.79
N LEU A 183 3.78 39.80 -3.62
CA LEU A 183 2.89 39.92 -2.46
C LEU A 183 3.70 39.61 -1.19
N GLU A 184 3.73 40.62 -0.32
CA GLU A 184 4.45 40.78 0.96
C GLU A 184 4.05 39.74 2.05
N PRO A 185 4.86 39.58 3.12
CA PRO A 185 4.88 38.38 3.95
C PRO A 185 3.75 38.28 4.99
N PHE A 186 3.25 37.06 5.17
CA PHE A 186 2.30 36.66 6.20
C PHE A 186 2.92 36.72 7.60
N GLY A 187 2.18 37.31 8.54
CA GLY A 187 2.57 37.57 9.93
C GLY A 187 2.78 36.31 10.79
N ASP A 188 3.80 36.41 11.64
CA ASP A 188 4.22 35.47 12.68
C ASP A 188 3.29 35.59 13.90
N ASP A 189 2.28 34.71 14.02
CA ASP A 189 1.43 34.62 15.20
C ASP A 189 2.07 33.69 16.25
N ARG A 190 3.11 34.20 16.92
CA ARG A 190 3.67 33.60 18.13
C ARG A 190 3.05 34.26 19.37
N GLY A 191 1.91 33.72 19.78
CA GLY A 191 1.35 33.94 21.11
C GLY A 191 2.20 33.25 22.20
N GLY A 192 3.22 33.95 22.70
CA GLY A 192 3.98 33.60 23.90
C GLY A 192 3.72 34.59 25.03
N ALA A 193 3.21 34.09 26.15
CA ALA A 193 2.91 34.83 27.38
C ALA A 193 4.14 35.54 27.99
N PRO A 194 3.96 36.64 28.76
CA PRO A 194 5.06 37.50 29.19
C PRO A 194 5.82 36.89 30.37
N ARG A 195 7.17 36.89 30.28
CA ARG A 195 8.07 36.61 31.39
C ARG A 195 8.41 37.91 32.11
N GLU A 196 8.19 37.90 33.42
CA GLU A 196 8.61 38.93 34.36
C GLU A 196 10.12 39.18 34.32
N GLU A 197 10.43 40.46 34.38
CA GLU A 197 11.73 41.09 34.53
C GLU A 197 12.34 40.74 35.90
N ARG A 198 13.50 40.08 35.90
CA ARG A 198 14.38 39.99 37.07
C ARG A 198 15.80 40.31 36.62
N ASP A 199 16.09 41.60 36.64
CA ASP A 199 17.44 42.13 36.52
C ASP A 199 17.82 42.65 37.91
N ARG A 200 18.92 42.13 38.48
CA ARG A 200 20.01 42.88 39.13
C ARG A 200 20.77 42.09 40.20
N GLU A 201 22.08 42.09 39.97
CA GLU A 201 23.16 42.28 40.95
C GLU A 201 23.56 41.15 41.91
N ARG A 202 24.59 40.40 41.47
CA ARG A 202 25.97 40.35 42.00
C ARG A 202 26.25 40.02 43.51
N PRO A 203 27.50 39.59 43.83
CA PRO A 203 27.76 38.53 44.80
C PRO A 203 28.25 39.02 46.17
N GLY A 204 28.24 38.11 47.15
CA GLY A 204 29.18 38.10 48.27
C GLY A 204 28.56 38.10 49.66
N ARG A 205 28.61 36.96 50.35
CA ARG A 205 29.34 36.72 51.60
C ARG A 205 29.18 35.28 52.05
#